data_AF-A0A7C1R2N4-F1
#
_entry.id   AF-A0A7C1R2N4-F1
#
_cell.length_a   1.000
_cell.length_b   1.000
_cell.length_c   1.000
_cell.angle_alpha   90.00
_cell.angle_beta   90.00
_cell.angle_gamma   90.00
#
_symmetry.space_group_name_H-M   'P 1'
#
loop_
_entity.id
_entity.type
_entity.pdbx_description
1 polymer ?
#
loop_
_entity_poly.entity_id
_entity_poly.type
_entity_poly.pdbx_seq_one_letter_code
_entity_poly.pdbx_strand_id
1 'polypeptide(L)'
;MTAMTEWTISDHDLIQKDVVQILRFYGFTAQEETPARIPEGGYGRTDVVGRKGHITIGVEIVDSGDVARDAKKLVMNGYTYKYIIVLRPSKHVDKILVDGEIVKVLDPTSFEHELRRDLRIPPTHPYFRGGLQQEPEIEIENIASSILQEIRDELYDIGLEMYEKDVFDALRRVYISGELQAEKRVGYNPAARMPGEYQTVNIPPEVLAILEKLQLVNAQRVGTGYSRKLVLFPNERGREAGHAIVTKTISKYQDELSRLIQNYGSQIWIVLMGSLSTRYPGQDDFYISYPINPMRKLYDGVLYKPEPYEKNPLKIMKSIYIGRSSYIRLTSPSIALFTKFVAYTTLRDFALSLFEELERFGLAIKDYLYDSRWHPIEEVYKAPRELFEFFISRTKEPPQLAYYAQKLSAYYVIARVSEIVHAQTARRTYEELLQILELPETAVAEVLADMNRLGITSRLVTRPDAAPFIVLNKKAFEKYLTDKITEIAKYV
;
A
#
# COMPACT_ATOMS: atom_id res chain seq x y z
N MET A 1 17.47 -7.23 16.19
CA MET A 1 17.41 -5.85 16.73
C MET A 1 18.47 -5.07 15.99
N THR A 2 18.06 -4.40 14.93
CA THR A 2 18.94 -3.59 14.08
C THR A 2 18.56 -2.15 14.33
N ALA A 3 19.56 -1.37 14.73
CA ALA A 3 19.42 0.01 15.18
C ALA A 3 18.73 0.87 14.11
N MET A 4 17.80 1.72 14.54
CA MET A 4 17.36 2.87 13.75
C MET A 4 18.59 3.74 13.52
N THR A 5 18.97 3.89 12.26
CA THR A 5 20.06 4.75 11.81
C THR A 5 19.78 6.19 12.25
N GLU A 6 20.75 6.82 12.93
CA GLU A 6 20.75 8.25 13.19
C GLU A 6 20.86 9.00 11.87
N TRP A 7 19.86 9.82 11.56
CA TRP A 7 19.81 10.70 10.38
C TRP A 7 20.79 11.88 10.59
N THR A 8 21.58 12.21 9.56
CA THR A 8 22.67 13.21 9.61
C THR A 8 22.32 14.44 8.76
N ILE A 9 23.17 15.48 8.76
CA ILE A 9 23.02 16.74 8.00
C ILE A 9 22.72 16.50 6.50
N SER A 10 23.11 15.36 5.92
CA SER A 10 22.77 15.00 4.54
C SER A 10 21.27 14.91 4.26
N ASP A 11 20.47 14.63 5.29
CA ASP A 11 19.05 14.35 5.13
C ASP A 11 18.21 15.63 5.05
N HIS A 12 18.67 16.74 5.64
CA HIS A 12 17.98 18.04 5.57
C HIS A 12 17.92 18.54 4.13
N ASP A 13 19.06 18.66 3.45
CA ASP A 13 19.14 19.13 2.06
C ASP A 13 18.37 18.22 1.09
N LEU A 14 18.37 16.90 1.33
CA LEU A 14 17.61 15.94 0.52
C LEU A 14 16.10 16.18 0.65
N ILE A 15 15.59 16.29 1.88
CA ILE A 15 14.18 16.58 2.12
C ILE A 15 13.80 17.97 1.59
N GLN A 16 14.69 18.95 1.69
CA GLN A 16 14.47 20.30 1.15
C GLN A 16 14.25 20.27 -0.38
N LYS A 17 15.13 19.57 -1.10
CA LYS A 17 15.01 19.37 -2.55
C LYS A 17 13.73 18.62 -2.91
N ASP A 18 13.40 17.56 -2.19
CA ASP A 18 12.18 16.79 -2.42
C ASP A 18 10.92 17.66 -2.24
N VAL A 19 10.85 18.45 -1.17
CA VAL A 19 9.73 19.38 -0.92
C VAL A 19 9.59 20.39 -2.05
N VAL A 20 10.70 20.95 -2.54
CA VAL A 20 10.68 21.86 -3.70
C VAL A 20 10.11 21.17 -4.94
N GLN A 21 10.54 19.93 -5.23
CA GLN A 21 10.05 19.19 -6.39
C GLN A 21 8.58 18.82 -6.27
N ILE A 22 8.12 18.42 -5.07
CA ILE A 22 6.70 18.19 -4.78
C ILE A 22 5.89 19.46 -5.07
N LEU A 23 6.31 20.61 -4.54
CA LEU A 23 5.62 21.88 -4.78
C LEU A 23 5.59 22.25 -6.27
N ARG A 24 6.69 22.07 -7.00
CA ARG A 24 6.75 22.30 -8.45
C ARG A 24 5.84 21.38 -9.23
N PHE A 25 5.77 20.11 -8.86
CA PHE A 25 4.86 19.12 -9.46
C PHE A 25 3.39 19.57 -9.34
N TYR A 26 3.00 20.17 -8.21
CA TYR A 26 1.66 20.75 -8.03
C TYR A 26 1.51 22.18 -8.62
N GLY A 27 2.49 22.65 -9.41
CA GLY A 27 2.44 23.90 -10.17
C GLY A 27 2.77 25.15 -9.36
N PHE A 28 3.49 25.03 -8.24
CA PHE A 28 4.04 26.18 -7.52
C PHE A 28 5.40 26.58 -8.10
N THR A 29 5.68 27.87 -8.13
CA THR A 29 7.06 28.34 -8.22
C THR A 29 7.70 28.18 -6.83
N ALA A 30 8.59 27.20 -6.68
CA ALA A 30 9.23 26.89 -5.40
C ALA A 30 10.76 27.04 -5.42
N GLN A 31 11.31 27.57 -4.34
CA GLN A 31 12.74 27.86 -4.15
C GLN A 31 13.19 27.52 -2.73
N GLU A 32 14.46 27.16 -2.60
CA GLU A 32 15.15 26.89 -1.33
C GLU A 32 15.65 28.21 -0.71
N GLU A 33 15.81 28.24 0.61
CA GLU A 33 16.58 29.27 1.32
C GLU A 33 16.12 30.72 1.06
N THR A 34 14.80 30.94 1.06
CA THR A 34 14.21 32.24 0.73
C THR A 34 14.34 33.22 1.91
N PRO A 35 14.75 34.49 1.69
CA PRO A 35 14.86 35.48 2.76
C PRO A 35 13.55 35.68 3.54
N ALA A 36 13.62 35.64 4.86
CA ALA A 36 12.46 35.72 5.75
C ALA A 36 12.76 36.57 7.00
N ARG A 37 11.76 37.25 7.56
CA ARG A 37 11.91 37.92 8.87
C ARG A 37 11.95 36.89 9.99
N ILE A 38 12.83 37.09 10.98
CA ILE A 38 12.97 36.19 12.13
C ILE A 38 12.43 36.79 13.44
N PRO A 39 12.01 35.98 14.42
CA PRO A 39 11.41 36.45 15.67
C PRO A 39 12.30 37.38 16.52
N GLU A 40 13.61 37.21 16.46
CA GLU A 40 14.61 37.99 17.21
C GLU A 40 14.89 39.37 16.60
N GLY A 41 14.31 39.66 15.43
CA GLY A 41 14.60 40.84 14.62
C GLY A 41 15.66 40.57 13.54
N GLY A 42 15.55 41.29 12.42
CA GLY A 42 16.42 41.11 11.25
C GLY A 42 15.87 40.13 10.20
N TYR A 43 16.77 39.65 9.34
CA TYR A 43 16.45 38.72 8.25
C TYR A 43 17.23 37.42 8.42
N GLY A 44 16.53 36.30 8.29
CA GLY A 44 17.06 34.95 8.15
C GLY A 44 16.52 34.32 6.88
N ARG A 45 16.31 33.00 6.90
CA ARG A 45 15.80 32.23 5.76
C ARG A 45 14.69 31.28 6.18
N THR A 46 13.78 31.03 5.24
CA THR A 46 12.84 29.92 5.27
C THR A 46 13.32 28.85 4.30
N ASP A 47 13.38 27.61 4.79
CA ASP A 47 14.01 26.51 4.06
C ASP A 47 13.37 26.30 2.69
N VAL A 48 12.03 26.27 2.60
CA VAL A 48 11.35 26.21 1.30
C VAL A 48 10.15 27.16 1.25
N VAL A 49 10.06 27.91 0.15
CA VAL A 49 8.89 28.73 -0.16
C VAL A 49 8.32 28.34 -1.51
N GLY A 50 6.99 28.16 -1.57
CA GLY A 50 6.23 27.95 -2.79
C GLY A 50 5.18 29.03 -3.02
N ARG A 51 4.99 29.46 -4.27
CA ARG A 51 3.93 30.40 -4.65
C ARG A 51 3.15 29.94 -5.88
N LYS A 52 1.82 29.98 -5.79
CA LYS A 52 0.88 29.72 -6.91
C LYS A 52 -0.30 30.69 -6.82
N GLY A 53 -0.32 31.69 -7.69
CA GLY A 53 -1.31 32.77 -7.65
C GLY A 53 -1.26 33.50 -6.29
N HIS A 54 -2.39 33.48 -5.57
CA HIS A 54 -2.52 34.06 -4.22
C HIS A 54 -2.13 33.11 -3.08
N ILE A 55 -1.91 31.83 -3.37
CA ILE A 55 -1.53 30.84 -2.35
C ILE A 55 -0.01 30.86 -2.19
N THR A 56 0.45 31.01 -0.95
CA THR A 56 1.86 30.90 -0.57
C THR A 56 2.06 29.81 0.47
N ILE A 57 3.17 29.09 0.37
CA ILE A 57 3.52 27.98 1.26
C ILE A 57 4.90 28.27 1.83
N GLY A 58 5.04 28.22 3.15
CA GLY A 58 6.32 28.24 3.83
C GLY A 58 6.54 26.91 4.55
N VAL A 59 7.73 26.32 4.37
CA VAL A 59 8.14 25.06 4.99
C VAL A 59 9.49 25.26 5.68
N GLU A 60 9.58 24.78 6.92
CA GLU A 60 10.83 24.67 7.68
C GLU A 60 11.16 23.21 7.91
N ILE A 61 12.42 22.80 7.82
CA ILE A 61 12.87 21.43 8.02
C ILE A 61 13.79 21.41 9.24
N VAL A 62 13.38 20.69 10.28
CA VAL A 62 14.00 20.78 11.60
C VAL A 62 14.58 19.43 12.01
N ASP A 63 15.91 19.37 12.12
CA ASP A 63 16.63 18.23 12.70
C ASP A 63 16.78 18.37 14.22
N SER A 64 17.40 19.47 14.68
CA SER A 64 17.72 19.73 16.10
C SER A 64 17.29 21.11 16.62
N GLY A 65 16.61 21.90 15.78
CA GLY A 65 16.19 23.28 16.06
C GLY A 65 14.92 23.43 16.91
N ASP A 66 14.57 24.69 17.21
CA ASP A 66 13.39 25.06 18.01
C ASP A 66 12.15 25.24 17.11
N VAL A 67 11.30 24.21 17.09
CA VAL A 67 10.04 24.17 16.32
C VAL A 67 9.13 25.37 16.62
N ALA A 68 9.14 25.91 17.84
CA ALA A 68 8.32 27.08 18.20
C ALA A 68 8.84 28.37 17.56
N ARG A 69 10.16 28.53 17.50
CA ARG A 69 10.80 29.66 16.82
C ARG A 69 10.47 29.66 15.32
N ASP A 70 10.59 28.49 14.69
CA ASP A 70 10.30 28.33 13.26
C ASP A 70 8.81 28.51 12.95
N ALA A 71 7.91 28.08 13.84
CA ALA A 71 6.48 28.35 13.70
C ALA A 71 6.17 29.86 13.70
N LYS A 72 6.79 30.60 14.64
CA LYS A 72 6.64 32.06 14.70
C LYS A 72 7.21 32.76 13.46
N LYS A 73 8.35 32.28 12.96
CA LYS A 73 8.94 32.74 11.68
C LYS A 73 7.95 32.58 10.53
N LEU A 74 7.33 31.40 10.37
CA LEU A 74 6.36 31.16 9.30
C LEU A 74 5.11 32.03 9.39
N VAL A 75 4.57 32.25 10.61
CA VAL A 75 3.41 33.12 10.82
C VAL A 75 3.75 34.58 10.52
N MET A 76 4.88 35.07 11.02
CA MET A 76 5.33 36.46 10.79
C MET A 76 5.53 36.82 9.30
N ASN A 77 5.84 35.84 8.46
CA ASN A 77 6.03 36.04 7.01
C ASN A 77 4.74 35.85 6.19
N GLY A 78 3.59 35.58 6.83
CA GLY A 78 2.27 35.67 6.21
C GLY A 78 1.97 34.61 5.15
N TYR A 79 2.57 33.42 5.23
CA TYR A 79 2.30 32.34 4.28
C TYR A 79 0.87 31.82 4.42
N THR A 80 0.19 31.45 3.32
CA THR A 80 -1.16 30.85 3.38
C THR A 80 -1.16 29.52 4.14
N TYR A 81 -0.27 28.60 3.74
CA TYR A 81 -0.06 27.32 4.43
C TYR A 81 1.35 27.28 5.04
N LYS A 82 1.45 26.74 6.25
CA LYS A 82 2.66 26.78 7.08
C LYS A 82 2.95 25.38 7.60
N TYR A 83 4.10 24.85 7.23
CA TYR A 83 4.50 23.50 7.58
C TYR A 83 5.87 23.50 8.24
N ILE A 84 6.05 22.62 9.21
CA ILE A 84 7.37 22.26 9.74
C ILE A 84 7.54 20.76 9.56
N ILE A 85 8.61 20.33 8.91
CA ILE A 85 8.96 18.93 8.74
C ILE A 85 10.03 18.58 9.77
N VAL A 86 9.70 17.71 10.73
CA VAL A 86 10.65 17.26 11.76
C VAL A 86 11.32 15.97 11.32
N LEU A 87 12.66 15.96 11.33
CA LEU A 87 13.44 14.76 10.99
C LEU A 87 13.60 13.82 12.18
N ARG A 88 13.46 14.34 13.41
CA ARG A 88 13.53 13.54 14.65
C ARG A 88 12.15 13.33 15.30
N PRO A 89 11.69 12.07 15.45
CA PRO A 89 10.38 11.77 16.04
C PRO A 89 10.17 12.30 17.45
N SER A 90 11.24 12.44 18.25
CA SER A 90 11.17 12.92 19.65
C SER A 90 10.74 14.38 19.79
N LYS A 91 10.69 15.15 18.69
CA LYS A 91 10.25 16.54 18.64
C LYS A 91 8.89 16.72 17.97
N HIS A 92 8.24 15.62 17.57
CA HIS A 92 6.97 15.70 16.88
C HIS A 92 5.85 16.12 17.84
N VAL A 93 5.27 17.28 17.54
CA VAL A 93 3.94 17.70 17.99
C VAL A 93 3.03 17.74 16.77
N ASP A 94 1.71 17.66 16.89
CA ASP A 94 0.84 17.61 15.69
C ASP A 94 0.70 18.99 15.02
N LYS A 95 0.65 20.05 15.83
CA LYS A 95 0.53 21.45 15.37
C LYS A 95 0.97 22.42 16.45
N ILE A 96 1.34 23.63 16.03
CA ILE A 96 1.64 24.76 16.91
C ILE A 96 0.68 25.91 16.58
N LEU A 97 0.11 26.51 17.61
CA LEU A 97 -0.71 27.73 17.50
C LEU A 97 0.18 28.94 17.81
N VAL A 98 0.33 29.84 16.84
CA VAL A 98 1.05 31.11 17.02
C VAL A 98 0.15 32.23 16.52
N ASP A 99 -0.14 33.21 17.38
CA ASP A 99 -0.97 34.38 17.07
C ASP A 99 -2.34 34.04 16.44
N GLY A 100 -2.93 32.92 16.87
CA GLY A 100 -4.21 32.41 16.36
C GLY A 100 -4.13 31.64 15.04
N GLU A 101 -2.93 31.56 14.44
CA GLU A 101 -2.68 30.79 13.22
C GLU A 101 -2.11 29.41 13.55
N ILE A 102 -2.47 28.42 12.72
CA ILE A 102 -2.03 27.03 12.88
C ILE A 102 -0.80 26.79 11.98
N VAL A 103 0.27 26.30 12.58
CA VAL A 103 1.44 25.74 11.89
C VAL A 103 1.43 24.23 12.08
N LYS A 104 1.38 23.48 10.98
CA LYS A 104 1.33 22.02 11.01
C LYS A 104 2.73 21.45 11.12
N VAL A 105 2.92 20.46 11.99
CA VAL A 105 4.22 19.81 12.19
C VAL A 105 4.10 18.36 11.74
N LEU A 106 4.95 17.94 10.81
CA LEU A 106 4.81 16.73 10.02
C LEU A 106 6.12 15.94 9.98
N ASP A 107 6.03 14.64 9.78
CA ASP A 107 7.16 13.85 9.26
C ASP A 107 7.29 14.05 7.73
N PRO A 108 8.47 13.76 7.13
CA PRO A 108 8.69 13.93 5.69
C PRO A 108 7.67 13.18 4.82
N THR A 109 7.26 11.98 5.23
CA THR A 109 6.32 11.15 4.45
C THR A 109 4.90 11.69 4.46
N SER A 110 4.54 12.51 5.45
CA SER A 110 3.19 13.07 5.59
C SER A 110 3.00 14.41 4.88
N PHE A 111 4.07 15.07 4.42
CA PHE A 111 4.01 16.39 3.82
C PHE A 111 3.08 16.46 2.60
N GLU A 112 3.26 15.55 1.64
CA GLU A 112 2.47 15.58 0.40
C GLU A 112 0.98 15.31 0.66
N HIS A 113 0.64 14.43 1.60
CA HIS A 113 -0.75 14.16 1.97
C HIS A 113 -1.46 15.39 2.54
N GLU A 114 -0.81 16.08 3.47
CA GLU A 114 -1.37 17.30 4.05
C GLU A 114 -1.47 18.42 3.03
N LEU A 115 -0.46 18.56 2.16
CA LEU A 115 -0.50 19.51 1.06
C LEU A 115 -1.69 19.24 0.13
N ARG A 116 -1.90 18.00 -0.28
CA ARG A 116 -3.01 17.58 -1.14
C ARG A 116 -4.37 17.85 -0.48
N ARG A 117 -4.50 17.52 0.80
CA ARG A 117 -5.71 17.77 1.60
C ARG A 117 -6.04 19.26 1.67
N ASP A 118 -5.07 20.10 2.02
CA ASP A 118 -5.27 21.55 2.16
C ASP A 118 -5.60 22.21 0.83
N LEU A 119 -4.94 21.78 -0.25
CA LEU A 119 -5.22 22.26 -1.60
C LEU A 119 -6.46 21.61 -2.24
N ARG A 120 -7.12 20.66 -1.56
CA ARG A 120 -8.26 19.89 -2.06
C ARG A 120 -7.98 19.23 -3.40
N ILE A 121 -6.77 18.69 -3.55
CA ILE A 121 -6.38 17.94 -4.74
C ILE A 121 -7.28 16.71 -4.88
N PRO A 122 -7.87 16.46 -6.06
CA PRO A 122 -8.68 15.26 -6.28
C PRO A 122 -7.90 13.98 -6.00
N PRO A 123 -8.49 12.95 -5.36
CA PRO A 123 -7.83 11.67 -5.09
C PRO A 123 -7.23 11.00 -6.33
N THR A 124 -7.80 11.25 -7.52
CA THR A 124 -7.33 10.70 -8.80
C THR A 124 -6.12 11.43 -9.38
N HIS A 125 -5.75 12.60 -8.84
CA HIS A 125 -4.50 13.26 -9.24
C HIS A 125 -3.30 12.44 -8.73
N PRO A 126 -2.29 12.16 -9.57
CA PRO A 126 -1.13 11.36 -9.19
C PRO A 126 -0.31 12.02 -8.07
N TYR A 127 0.45 11.20 -7.35
CA TYR A 127 1.49 11.64 -6.40
C TYR A 127 2.78 11.97 -7.13
N PHE A 128 3.61 12.79 -6.50
CA PHE A 128 4.98 12.98 -6.90
C PHE A 128 5.80 11.70 -6.63
N ARG A 129 6.52 11.22 -7.65
CA ARG A 129 7.32 9.99 -7.58
C ARG A 129 8.83 10.19 -7.71
N GLY A 130 9.32 11.43 -7.79
CA GLY A 130 10.74 11.70 -7.99
C GLY A 130 11.20 11.34 -9.42
N GLY A 131 11.83 12.28 -10.13
CA GLY A 131 12.55 12.01 -11.40
C GLY A 131 11.78 11.27 -12.51
N LEU A 132 11.29 12.05 -13.49
CA LEU A 132 10.74 11.58 -14.77
C LEU A 132 9.49 10.68 -14.67
N GLN A 133 8.41 11.18 -15.27
CA GLN A 133 7.40 10.35 -15.91
C GLN A 133 8.10 9.51 -17.00
N GLN A 134 8.81 8.46 -16.63
CA GLN A 134 8.87 7.30 -17.49
C GLN A 134 7.60 6.53 -17.16
N GLU A 135 6.61 6.62 -18.05
CA GLU A 135 5.84 5.41 -18.34
C GLU A 135 6.86 4.28 -18.42
N PRO A 136 6.69 3.14 -17.72
CA PRO A 136 7.58 2.02 -17.93
C PRO A 136 7.57 1.74 -19.43
N GLU A 137 8.63 2.15 -20.13
CA GLU A 137 8.94 1.64 -21.44
C GLU A 137 9.19 0.17 -21.15
N ILE A 138 8.14 -0.62 -21.37
CA ILE A 138 8.32 -2.04 -21.59
C ILE A 138 9.10 -2.10 -22.90
N GLU A 139 10.42 -1.94 -22.83
CA GLU A 139 11.31 -2.30 -23.92
C GLU A 139 11.17 -3.81 -24.09
N ILE A 140 10.18 -4.22 -24.88
CA ILE A 140 10.04 -5.59 -25.37
C ILE A 140 11.05 -5.74 -26.51
N GLU A 141 12.36 -5.60 -26.26
CA GLU A 141 13.35 -5.84 -27.30
C GLU A 141 14.54 -6.69 -26.84
N ASN A 142 14.63 -7.87 -27.47
CA ASN A 142 15.74 -8.82 -27.63
C ASN A 142 16.50 -9.39 -26.41
N ILE A 143 16.49 -8.77 -25.24
CA ILE A 143 17.17 -9.32 -24.05
C ILE A 143 16.39 -10.54 -23.50
N ALA A 144 15.06 -10.46 -23.53
CA ALA A 144 14.17 -11.53 -23.03
C ALA A 144 14.33 -12.86 -23.78
N SER A 145 14.77 -12.87 -25.05
CA SER A 145 15.06 -14.11 -25.76
C SER A 145 16.45 -14.67 -25.46
N SER A 146 17.44 -13.82 -25.15
CA SER A 146 18.82 -14.26 -24.89
C SER A 146 18.91 -15.09 -23.62
N ILE A 147 18.45 -14.55 -22.48
CA ILE A 147 18.58 -15.23 -21.19
C ILE A 147 17.81 -16.57 -21.15
N LEU A 148 16.65 -16.63 -21.82
CA LEU A 148 15.88 -17.87 -21.90
C LEU A 148 16.54 -18.89 -22.82
N GLN A 149 17.23 -18.45 -23.87
CA GLN A 149 17.98 -19.36 -24.73
C GLN A 149 19.24 -19.86 -24.03
N GLU A 150 19.98 -19.00 -23.35
CA GLU A 150 21.13 -19.38 -22.51
C GLU A 150 20.75 -20.47 -21.50
N ILE A 151 19.61 -20.34 -20.82
CA ILE A 151 19.15 -21.38 -19.88
C ILE A 151 18.81 -22.69 -20.61
N ARG A 152 18.24 -22.65 -21.82
CA ARG A 152 18.00 -23.86 -22.63
C ARG A 152 19.31 -24.54 -23.01
N ASP A 153 20.28 -23.75 -23.46
CA ASP A 153 21.59 -24.24 -23.89
C ASP A 153 22.33 -24.86 -22.69
N GLU A 154 22.29 -24.21 -21.50
CA GLU A 154 22.85 -24.77 -20.27
C GLU A 154 22.16 -26.07 -19.84
N LEU A 155 20.84 -26.17 -19.97
CA LEU A 155 20.10 -27.40 -19.70
C LEU A 155 20.51 -28.52 -20.66
N TYR A 156 20.70 -28.21 -21.93
CA TYR A 156 21.17 -29.15 -22.94
C TYR A 156 22.61 -29.61 -22.67
N ASP A 157 23.50 -28.68 -22.33
CA ASP A 157 24.91 -28.96 -22.02
C ASP A 157 25.09 -29.87 -20.81
N ILE A 158 24.17 -29.79 -19.84
CA ILE A 158 24.16 -30.68 -18.67
C ILE A 158 23.30 -31.95 -18.85
N GLY A 159 22.71 -32.15 -20.04
CA GLY A 159 21.88 -33.31 -20.38
C GLY A 159 20.54 -33.38 -19.64
N LEU A 160 19.95 -32.22 -19.34
CA LEU A 160 18.69 -32.06 -18.60
C LEU A 160 17.63 -31.31 -19.42
N GLU A 161 17.73 -31.30 -20.75
CA GLU A 161 16.79 -30.64 -21.66
C GLU A 161 15.34 -31.12 -21.49
N MET A 162 15.15 -32.38 -21.06
CA MET A 162 13.83 -32.94 -20.75
C MET A 162 13.10 -32.20 -19.62
N TYR A 163 13.82 -31.46 -18.77
CA TYR A 163 13.25 -30.68 -17.66
C TYR A 163 12.94 -29.22 -18.01
N GLU A 164 13.21 -28.77 -19.25
CA GLU A 164 13.06 -27.35 -19.65
C GLU A 164 11.72 -26.74 -19.20
N LYS A 165 10.62 -27.44 -19.50
CA LYS A 165 9.27 -26.97 -19.18
C LYS A 165 9.05 -26.83 -17.67
N ASP A 166 9.50 -27.82 -16.90
CA ASP A 166 9.31 -27.84 -15.44
C ASP A 166 10.19 -26.80 -14.75
N VAL A 167 11.41 -26.59 -15.26
CA VAL A 167 12.33 -25.54 -14.79
C VAL A 167 11.74 -24.15 -15.04
N PHE A 168 11.24 -23.87 -16.25
CA PHE A 168 10.62 -22.59 -16.56
C PHE A 168 9.30 -22.37 -15.79
N ASP A 169 8.47 -23.39 -15.60
CA ASP A 169 7.27 -23.24 -14.76
C ASP A 169 7.64 -23.00 -13.30
N ALA A 170 8.60 -23.74 -12.73
CA ALA A 170 9.05 -23.53 -11.37
C ALA A 170 9.66 -22.13 -11.18
N LEU A 171 10.52 -21.68 -12.10
CA LEU A 171 11.10 -20.34 -12.05
C LEU A 171 10.02 -19.25 -12.13
N ARG A 172 9.05 -19.40 -13.04
CA ARG A 172 7.89 -18.50 -13.13
C ARG A 172 7.14 -18.41 -11.81
N ARG A 173 6.88 -19.54 -11.15
CA ARG A 173 6.18 -19.58 -9.84
C ARG A 173 7.01 -18.94 -8.72
N VAL A 174 8.32 -19.17 -8.70
CA VAL A 174 9.23 -18.51 -7.74
C VAL A 174 9.24 -17.00 -7.97
N TYR A 175 9.31 -16.57 -9.23
CA TYR A 175 9.28 -15.17 -9.62
C TYR A 175 7.99 -14.47 -9.19
N ILE A 176 6.81 -15.04 -9.55
CA ILE A 176 5.51 -14.47 -9.19
C ILE A 176 5.31 -14.44 -7.66
N SER A 177 5.76 -15.47 -6.95
CA SER A 177 5.68 -15.50 -5.47
C SER A 177 6.62 -14.47 -4.82
N GLY A 178 7.81 -14.31 -5.39
CA GLY A 178 8.98 -13.65 -4.81
C GLY A 178 9.60 -14.40 -3.62
N GLU A 179 8.85 -15.31 -2.98
CA GLU A 179 9.26 -16.09 -1.81
C GLU A 179 8.50 -17.42 -1.74
N LEU A 180 8.79 -18.32 -2.68
CA LEU A 180 8.02 -19.55 -2.82
C LEU A 180 8.50 -20.63 -1.85
N GLN A 181 7.58 -21.19 -1.07
CA GLN A 181 7.90 -22.32 -0.19
C GLN A 181 8.20 -23.58 -1.02
N ALA A 182 9.39 -24.16 -0.84
CA ALA A 182 9.81 -25.41 -1.48
C ALA A 182 9.69 -26.63 -0.55
N GLU A 183 9.76 -26.43 0.76
CA GLU A 183 9.57 -27.53 1.71
C GLU A 183 8.79 -27.09 2.94
N LYS A 184 7.95 -27.98 3.47
CA LYS A 184 7.27 -27.82 4.76
C LYS A 184 7.75 -28.88 5.73
N ARG A 185 7.87 -28.51 7.01
CA ARG A 185 8.13 -29.47 8.07
C ARG A 185 6.86 -30.28 8.35
N VAL A 186 7.01 -31.60 8.43
CA VAL A 186 5.94 -32.56 8.77
C VAL A 186 6.37 -33.41 9.96
N GLY A 187 5.41 -33.93 10.72
CA GLY A 187 5.68 -34.89 11.80
C GLY A 187 6.45 -34.36 13.01
N TYR A 188 6.71 -33.05 13.14
CA TYR A 188 7.34 -32.51 14.34
C TYR A 188 6.38 -32.65 15.53
N ASN A 189 6.86 -33.19 16.66
CA ASN A 189 6.13 -33.27 17.93
C ASN A 189 7.05 -32.76 19.06
N PRO A 190 6.67 -31.67 19.77
CA PRO A 190 7.56 -31.03 20.75
C PRO A 190 7.74 -31.92 21.98
N ALA A 191 6.67 -32.61 22.35
CA ALA A 191 6.64 -33.51 23.50
C ALA A 191 7.46 -34.78 23.24
N ALA A 192 7.50 -35.26 21.99
CA ALA A 192 8.23 -36.47 21.63
C ALA A 192 9.71 -36.24 21.25
N ARG A 193 10.20 -34.98 21.19
CA ARG A 193 11.55 -34.61 20.71
C ARG A 193 11.96 -35.27 19.38
N MET A 194 10.99 -35.67 18.57
CA MET A 194 11.27 -36.27 17.27
C MET A 194 11.76 -35.20 16.31
N PRO A 195 12.90 -35.41 15.61
CA PRO A 195 13.31 -34.50 14.55
C PRO A 195 12.23 -34.51 13.46
N GLY A 196 11.51 -33.39 13.31
CA GLY A 196 10.50 -33.29 12.25
C GLY A 196 11.13 -33.52 10.86
N GLU A 197 10.44 -34.30 10.03
CA GLU A 197 10.79 -34.55 8.64
C GLU A 197 10.41 -33.34 7.77
N TYR A 198 10.98 -33.24 6.57
CA TYR A 198 10.60 -32.22 5.59
C TYR A 198 9.97 -32.89 4.39
N GLN A 199 8.85 -32.33 3.94
CA GLN A 199 8.17 -32.71 2.73
C GLN A 199 8.29 -31.59 1.71
N THR A 200 8.72 -31.94 0.51
CA THR A 200 8.74 -31.02 -0.63
C THR A 200 7.32 -30.57 -0.99
N VAL A 201 7.17 -29.28 -1.27
CA VAL A 201 5.91 -28.64 -1.67
C VAL A 201 6.18 -27.69 -2.82
N ASN A 202 5.18 -27.51 -3.68
CA ASN A 202 5.23 -26.68 -4.89
C ASN A 202 6.18 -27.13 -6.00
N ILE A 203 7.46 -27.42 -5.72
CA ILE A 203 8.47 -27.72 -6.75
C ILE A 203 9.08 -29.10 -6.47
N PRO A 204 9.14 -30.04 -7.43
CA PRO A 204 9.82 -31.33 -7.25
C PRO A 204 11.30 -31.17 -6.86
N PRO A 205 11.88 -32.07 -6.03
CA PRO A 205 13.28 -31.97 -5.59
C PRO A 205 14.29 -31.91 -6.74
N GLU A 206 14.03 -32.62 -7.83
CA GLU A 206 14.90 -32.67 -9.00
C GLU A 206 14.95 -31.31 -9.70
N VAL A 207 13.79 -30.66 -9.85
CA VAL A 207 13.69 -29.32 -10.45
C VAL A 207 14.33 -28.27 -9.54
N LEU A 208 14.19 -28.39 -8.22
CA LEU A 208 14.88 -27.52 -7.27
C LEU A 208 16.40 -27.62 -7.41
N ALA A 209 16.94 -28.84 -7.46
CA ALA A 209 18.38 -29.05 -7.64
C ALA A 209 18.90 -28.43 -8.95
N ILE A 210 18.09 -28.48 -10.02
CA ILE A 210 18.41 -27.81 -11.29
C ILE A 210 18.43 -26.29 -11.13
N LEU A 211 17.40 -25.70 -10.52
CA LEU A 211 17.32 -24.25 -10.29
C LEU A 211 18.50 -23.73 -9.45
N GLU A 212 18.93 -24.48 -8.43
CA GLU A 212 20.10 -24.15 -7.62
C GLU A 212 21.41 -24.30 -8.43
N LYS A 213 21.56 -25.38 -9.20
CA LYS A 213 22.74 -25.62 -10.04
C LYS A 213 22.93 -24.54 -11.10
N LEU A 214 21.84 -24.09 -11.73
CA LEU A 214 21.85 -23.00 -12.72
C LEU A 214 21.94 -21.60 -12.09
N GLN A 215 22.01 -21.52 -10.75
CA GLN A 215 22.04 -20.26 -10.01
C GLN A 215 20.89 -19.33 -10.42
N LEU A 216 19.66 -19.84 -10.40
CA LEU A 216 18.45 -19.04 -10.68
C LEU A 216 17.71 -18.67 -9.40
N VAL A 217 17.95 -19.41 -8.31
CA VAL A 217 17.29 -19.19 -7.02
C VAL A 217 18.29 -19.29 -5.88
N ASN A 218 17.99 -18.58 -4.79
CA ASN A 218 18.61 -18.76 -3.50
C ASN A 218 17.63 -19.48 -2.57
N ALA A 219 18.07 -20.57 -1.95
CA ALA A 219 17.27 -21.29 -0.96
C ALA A 219 17.65 -20.87 0.46
N GLN A 220 16.67 -20.50 1.27
CA GLN A 220 16.88 -20.12 2.66
C GLN A 220 15.90 -20.83 3.59
N ARG A 221 16.40 -21.31 4.73
CA ARG A 221 15.54 -21.78 5.83
C ARG A 221 15.06 -20.59 6.65
N VAL A 222 13.75 -20.37 6.65
CA VAL A 222 13.09 -19.28 7.38
C VAL A 222 12.06 -19.82 8.36
N GLY A 223 11.57 -18.96 9.26
CA GLY A 223 10.61 -19.33 10.28
C GLY A 223 11.22 -19.94 11.54
N THR A 224 10.37 -20.22 12.53
CA THR A 224 10.79 -20.75 13.84
C THR A 224 9.99 -21.99 14.23
N GLY A 225 10.61 -22.92 14.96
CA GLY A 225 9.95 -24.11 15.49
C GLY A 225 9.29 -25.00 14.44
N TYR A 226 7.96 -25.17 14.53
CA TYR A 226 7.11 -25.93 13.59
C TYR A 226 7.01 -25.28 12.22
N SER A 227 7.11 -23.96 12.19
CA SER A 227 6.86 -23.14 11.00
C SER A 227 8.10 -22.98 10.14
N ARG A 228 9.21 -23.63 10.54
CA ARG A 228 10.46 -23.61 9.78
C ARG A 228 10.25 -24.31 8.44
N LYS A 229 10.68 -23.65 7.37
CA LYS A 229 10.44 -24.07 5.98
C LYS A 229 11.62 -23.69 5.10
N LEU A 230 11.76 -24.36 3.95
CA LEU A 230 12.66 -23.89 2.89
C LEU A 230 11.87 -22.95 1.98
N VAL A 231 12.41 -21.76 1.73
CA VAL A 231 11.84 -20.77 0.84
C VAL A 231 12.87 -20.43 -0.23
N LEU A 232 12.40 -20.33 -1.47
CA LEU A 232 13.17 -19.95 -2.63
C LEU A 232 12.93 -18.48 -2.95
N PHE A 233 14.02 -17.77 -3.18
CA PHE A 233 14.03 -16.38 -3.62
C PHE A 233 14.67 -16.34 -5.00
N PRO A 234 14.08 -15.67 -6.01
CA PRO A 234 14.78 -15.47 -7.27
C PRO A 234 15.98 -14.57 -7.02
N ASN A 235 17.17 -15.00 -7.47
CA ASN A 235 18.34 -14.10 -7.49
C ASN A 235 18.22 -13.14 -8.69
N GLU A 236 19.24 -12.34 -8.97
CA GLU A 236 19.19 -11.36 -10.07
C GLU A 236 18.93 -12.03 -11.43
N ARG A 237 19.73 -13.05 -11.78
CA ARG A 237 19.55 -13.86 -12.99
C ARG A 237 18.15 -14.50 -13.06
N GLY A 238 17.67 -15.05 -11.94
CA GLY A 238 16.34 -15.63 -11.84
C GLY A 238 15.21 -14.61 -11.98
N ARG A 239 15.41 -13.36 -11.55
CA ARG A 239 14.45 -12.27 -11.77
C ARG A 239 14.39 -11.86 -13.23
N GLU A 240 15.52 -11.75 -13.90
CA GLU A 240 15.59 -11.45 -15.35
C GLU A 240 14.89 -12.54 -16.17
N ALA A 241 15.22 -13.81 -15.90
CA ALA A 241 14.61 -14.94 -16.58
C ALA A 241 13.11 -15.08 -16.23
N GLY A 242 12.73 -14.88 -14.97
CA GLY A 242 11.34 -14.87 -14.53
C GLY A 242 10.50 -13.78 -15.23
N HIS A 243 11.05 -12.56 -15.30
CA HIS A 243 10.47 -11.45 -16.06
C HIS A 243 10.28 -11.83 -17.53
N ALA A 244 11.31 -12.37 -18.19
CA ALA A 244 11.23 -12.79 -19.59
C ALA A 244 10.16 -13.87 -19.83
N ILE A 245 10.02 -14.84 -18.91
CA ILE A 245 8.96 -15.87 -18.99
C ILE A 245 7.58 -15.25 -18.87
N VAL A 246 7.37 -14.36 -17.90
CA VAL A 246 6.07 -13.68 -17.70
C VAL A 246 5.72 -12.81 -18.90
N THR A 247 6.64 -11.97 -19.38
CA THR A 247 6.42 -11.11 -20.55
C THR A 247 6.07 -11.94 -21.80
N LYS A 248 6.81 -13.03 -22.06
CA LYS A 248 6.48 -13.95 -23.16
C LYS A 248 5.10 -14.60 -22.99
N THR A 249 4.71 -14.90 -21.75
CA THR A 249 3.40 -15.47 -21.43
C THR A 249 2.27 -14.47 -21.65
N ILE A 250 2.46 -13.20 -21.28
CA ILE A 250 1.52 -12.10 -21.59
C ILE A 250 1.34 -11.97 -23.10
N SER A 251 2.43 -11.93 -23.87
CA SER A 251 2.36 -11.84 -25.34
C SER A 251 1.67 -13.06 -25.96
N LYS A 252 1.90 -14.26 -25.41
CA LYS A 252 1.24 -15.50 -25.87
C LYS A 252 -0.28 -15.45 -25.72
N TYR A 253 -0.78 -14.89 -24.61
CA TYR A 253 -2.22 -14.81 -24.31
C TYR A 253 -2.81 -13.40 -24.54
N GLN A 254 -2.17 -12.60 -25.39
CA GLN A 254 -2.53 -11.19 -25.57
C GLN A 254 -3.99 -11.02 -26.02
N ASP A 255 -4.50 -11.91 -26.88
CA ASP A 255 -5.86 -11.83 -27.40
C ASP A 255 -6.89 -12.13 -26.30
N GLU A 256 -6.65 -13.15 -25.47
CA GLU A 256 -7.50 -13.50 -24.33
C GLU A 256 -7.51 -12.37 -23.29
N LEU A 257 -6.34 -11.84 -22.93
CA LEU A 257 -6.22 -10.72 -22.01
C LEU A 257 -6.91 -9.46 -22.55
N SER A 258 -6.84 -9.22 -23.86
CA SER A 258 -7.54 -8.10 -24.52
C SER A 258 -9.06 -8.27 -24.47
N ARG A 259 -9.59 -9.49 -24.60
CA ARG A 259 -11.03 -9.76 -24.41
C ARG A 259 -11.48 -9.51 -22.97
N LEU A 260 -10.66 -9.87 -21.99
CA LEU A 260 -10.94 -9.55 -20.58
C LEU A 260 -11.05 -8.04 -20.36
N ILE A 261 -10.12 -7.27 -20.93
CA ILE A 261 -10.15 -5.79 -20.87
C ILE A 261 -11.43 -5.23 -21.50
N GLN A 262 -11.81 -5.71 -22.69
CA GLN A 262 -13.00 -5.24 -23.40
C GLN A 262 -14.29 -5.52 -22.61
N ASN A 263 -14.37 -6.68 -21.96
CA ASN A 263 -15.58 -7.10 -21.25
C ASN A 263 -15.68 -6.54 -19.83
N TYR A 264 -14.54 -6.35 -19.14
CA TYR A 264 -14.51 -6.12 -17.69
C TYR A 264 -13.51 -5.03 -17.27
N GLY A 265 -13.14 -4.11 -18.15
CA GLY A 265 -12.04 -3.17 -17.92
C GLY A 265 -12.09 -2.42 -16.58
N SER A 266 -13.24 -1.87 -16.19
CA SER A 266 -13.38 -1.16 -14.91
C SER A 266 -13.30 -2.08 -13.69
N GLN A 267 -13.89 -3.28 -13.76
CA GLN A 267 -13.83 -4.26 -12.68
C GLN A 267 -12.40 -4.78 -12.51
N ILE A 268 -11.68 -5.05 -13.61
CA ILE A 268 -10.27 -5.45 -13.58
C ILE A 268 -9.42 -4.36 -12.94
N TRP A 269 -9.61 -3.10 -13.34
CA TRP A 269 -8.88 -1.97 -12.77
C TRP A 269 -9.04 -1.93 -11.25
N ILE A 270 -10.28 -2.07 -10.74
CA ILE A 270 -10.57 -2.02 -9.30
C ILE A 270 -10.01 -3.21 -8.56
N VAL A 271 -10.16 -4.42 -9.11
CA VAL A 271 -9.63 -5.64 -8.48
C VAL A 271 -8.11 -5.58 -8.38
N LEU A 272 -7.41 -5.17 -9.45
CA LEU A 272 -5.96 -5.07 -9.45
C LEU A 272 -5.48 -3.98 -8.50
N MET A 273 -6.08 -2.79 -8.53
CA MET A 273 -5.76 -1.71 -7.59
C MET A 273 -6.06 -2.09 -6.14
N GLY A 274 -7.14 -2.84 -5.90
CA GLY A 274 -7.49 -3.37 -4.57
C GLY A 274 -6.56 -4.48 -4.10
N SER A 275 -5.91 -5.19 -5.03
CA SER A 275 -4.95 -6.27 -4.73
C SER A 275 -3.52 -5.76 -4.51
N LEU A 276 -3.27 -4.45 -4.67
CA LEU A 276 -1.96 -3.87 -4.44
C LEU A 276 -1.54 -3.97 -2.97
N SER A 277 -0.33 -4.49 -2.78
CA SER A 277 0.35 -4.62 -1.51
C SER A 277 1.81 -4.18 -1.64
N THR A 278 2.42 -3.75 -0.54
CA THR A 278 3.84 -3.39 -0.50
C THR A 278 4.56 -4.21 0.57
N ARG A 279 5.82 -4.58 0.28
CA ARG A 279 6.71 -5.21 1.28
C ARG A 279 7.24 -4.16 2.26
N TYR A 280 7.48 -2.94 1.76
CA TYR A 280 8.04 -1.84 2.53
C TYR A 280 7.22 -0.56 2.33
N PRO A 281 6.55 -0.09 3.38
CA PRO A 281 5.94 1.22 3.43
C PRO A 281 6.70 2.35 2.74
N GLY A 282 6.02 3.12 1.88
CA GLY A 282 6.59 4.34 1.29
C GLY A 282 7.62 4.14 0.19
N GLN A 283 7.86 2.88 -0.24
CA GLN A 283 8.64 2.57 -1.44
C GLN A 283 7.71 2.32 -2.65
N ASP A 284 8.26 2.53 -3.85
CA ASP A 284 7.58 2.21 -5.12
C ASP A 284 7.64 0.71 -5.45
N ASP A 285 8.14 -0.12 -4.53
CA ASP A 285 8.09 -1.59 -4.65
C ASP A 285 6.74 -2.12 -4.17
N PHE A 286 6.00 -2.71 -5.11
CA PHE A 286 4.67 -3.27 -4.89
C PHE A 286 4.53 -4.64 -5.55
N TYR A 287 3.60 -5.43 -5.02
CA TYR A 287 3.20 -6.71 -5.57
C TYR A 287 1.67 -6.84 -5.56
N ILE A 288 1.15 -7.75 -6.38
CA ILE A 288 -0.27 -8.06 -6.43
C ILE A 288 -0.54 -9.26 -5.52
N SER A 289 -1.44 -9.09 -4.56
CA SER A 289 -1.90 -10.15 -3.67
C SER A 289 -3.38 -10.00 -3.37
N TYR A 290 -4.18 -11.00 -3.74
CA TYR A 290 -5.62 -11.02 -3.50
C TYR A 290 -6.01 -12.13 -2.51
N PRO A 291 -6.71 -11.82 -1.40
CA PRO A 291 -7.05 -12.79 -0.38
C PRO A 291 -8.16 -13.76 -0.81
N ILE A 292 -7.85 -15.05 -0.78
CA ILE A 292 -8.79 -16.15 -0.99
C ILE A 292 -9.45 -16.49 0.34
N ASN A 293 -8.71 -16.99 1.33
CA ASN A 293 -9.27 -17.34 2.63
C ASN A 293 -8.31 -16.97 3.77
N PRO A 294 -8.82 -16.43 4.90
CA PRO A 294 -8.01 -16.33 6.10
C PRO A 294 -7.66 -17.73 6.61
N MET A 295 -6.48 -17.87 7.19
CA MET A 295 -5.98 -19.14 7.73
C MET A 295 -6.15 -19.15 9.25
N ARG A 296 -6.84 -20.15 9.77
CA ARG A 296 -6.88 -20.41 11.21
C ARG A 296 -5.98 -21.54 11.61
N LYS A 297 -5.25 -21.28 12.69
CA LYS A 297 -4.53 -22.29 13.45
C LYS A 297 -5.52 -23.20 14.19
N LEU A 298 -5.50 -24.49 13.88
CA LEU A 298 -6.20 -25.51 14.65
C LEU A 298 -5.40 -25.85 15.92
N TYR A 299 -6.10 -26.38 16.94
CA TYR A 299 -5.54 -26.79 18.23
C TYR A 299 -4.21 -27.57 18.08
N ASP A 300 -3.32 -27.40 19.07
CA ASP A 300 -2.00 -28.02 19.20
C ASP A 300 -0.94 -27.68 18.15
N GLY A 301 -1.08 -26.55 17.46
CA GLY A 301 0.10 -25.82 17.01
C GLY A 301 0.61 -26.10 15.59
N VAL A 302 0.03 -27.06 14.87
CA VAL A 302 0.69 -27.61 13.65
C VAL A 302 -0.15 -27.50 12.37
N LEU A 303 -1.48 -27.45 12.44
CA LEU A 303 -2.35 -27.44 11.25
C LEU A 303 -3.04 -26.08 11.08
N TYR A 304 -2.89 -25.49 9.88
CA TYR A 304 -3.65 -24.31 9.46
C TYR A 304 -4.71 -24.75 8.45
N LYS A 305 -5.94 -24.27 8.61
CA LYS A 305 -7.02 -24.48 7.65
C LYS A 305 -7.64 -23.16 7.21
N PRO A 306 -8.09 -23.06 5.94
CA PRO A 306 -8.92 -21.96 5.48
C PRO A 306 -10.17 -21.82 6.35
N GLU A 307 -10.48 -20.60 6.78
CA GLU A 307 -11.76 -20.24 7.38
C GLU A 307 -12.71 -19.64 6.35
N PRO A 308 -14.04 -19.72 6.58
CA PRO A 308 -14.99 -19.00 5.76
C PRO A 308 -14.68 -17.50 5.73
N TYR A 309 -14.66 -16.94 4.53
CA TYR A 309 -14.47 -15.50 4.34
C TYR A 309 -15.59 -14.69 5.00
N GLU A 310 -15.24 -13.57 5.65
CA GLU A 310 -16.20 -12.65 6.24
C GLU A 310 -17.04 -12.00 5.15
N LYS A 311 -18.37 -12.04 5.26
CA LYS A 311 -19.30 -11.52 4.23
C LYS A 311 -19.95 -10.20 4.63
N ASN A 312 -19.83 -9.79 5.89
CA ASN A 312 -20.42 -8.55 6.38
C ASN A 312 -19.62 -7.33 5.85
N PRO A 313 -20.22 -6.44 5.03
CA PRO A 313 -19.49 -5.31 4.44
C PRO A 313 -18.88 -4.38 5.49
N LEU A 314 -19.56 -4.14 6.62
CA LEU A 314 -19.05 -3.26 7.67
C LEU A 314 -17.80 -3.87 8.33
N LYS A 315 -17.78 -5.18 8.55
CA LYS A 315 -16.61 -5.86 9.10
C LYS A 315 -15.44 -5.90 8.10
N ILE A 316 -15.71 -6.15 6.82
CA ILE A 316 -14.70 -6.11 5.75
C ILE A 316 -14.09 -4.70 5.65
N MET A 317 -14.93 -3.66 5.61
CA MET A 317 -14.45 -2.28 5.57
C MET A 317 -13.55 -1.96 6.79
N LYS A 318 -13.95 -2.42 7.98
CA LYS A 318 -13.17 -2.21 9.21
C LYS A 318 -11.88 -3.01 9.25
N SER A 319 -11.80 -4.17 8.61
CA SER A 319 -10.58 -4.99 8.58
C SER A 319 -9.52 -4.45 7.62
N ILE A 320 -9.90 -3.59 6.67
CA ILE A 320 -8.93 -2.89 5.81
C ILE A 320 -8.12 -1.92 6.67
N TYR A 321 -6.81 -2.13 6.71
CA TYR A 321 -5.89 -1.21 7.37
C TYR A 321 -5.40 -0.15 6.38
N ILE A 322 -5.60 1.12 6.74
CA ILE A 322 -5.05 2.28 6.06
C ILE A 322 -4.26 3.08 7.09
N GLY A 323 -2.93 3.14 6.94
CA GLY A 323 -1.98 3.82 7.82
C GLY A 323 -0.96 4.64 7.02
N ARG A 324 -0.19 5.50 7.70
CA ARG A 324 0.87 6.35 7.08
C ARG A 324 1.94 5.55 6.34
N SER A 325 2.10 4.28 6.69
CA SER A 325 3.07 3.36 6.12
C SER A 325 2.42 2.35 5.15
N SER A 326 1.10 2.31 5.01
CA SER A 326 0.46 1.21 4.27
C SER A 326 0.23 1.49 2.78
N TYR A 327 0.58 2.67 2.28
CA TYR A 327 0.22 3.10 0.93
C TYR A 327 1.42 3.08 -0.01
N ILE A 328 1.12 2.74 -1.26
CA ILE A 328 2.02 2.82 -2.39
C ILE A 328 1.75 4.18 -3.03
N ARG A 329 2.80 4.94 -3.41
CA ARG A 329 2.68 6.23 -4.14
C ARG A 329 2.08 6.09 -5.55
N LEU A 330 1.44 4.94 -5.83
CA LEU A 330 0.64 4.69 -7.02
C LEU A 330 -0.74 5.37 -6.97
N THR A 331 -1.36 5.49 -5.78
CA THR A 331 -2.75 5.97 -5.67
C THR A 331 -3.04 6.60 -4.31
N SER A 332 -4.09 7.43 -4.26
CA SER A 332 -4.54 8.05 -3.00
C SER A 332 -5.04 6.97 -2.02
N PRO A 333 -4.74 7.07 -0.72
CA PRO A 333 -5.25 6.15 0.29
C PRO A 333 -6.78 5.99 0.29
N SER A 334 -7.52 7.05 -0.07
CA SER A 334 -8.97 6.97 -0.25
C SER A 334 -9.37 6.05 -1.41
N ILE A 335 -8.65 6.10 -2.54
CA ILE A 335 -8.88 5.20 -3.68
C ILE A 335 -8.48 3.77 -3.29
N ALA A 336 -7.34 3.58 -2.64
CA ALA A 336 -6.90 2.26 -2.17
C ALA A 336 -7.91 1.61 -1.21
N LEU A 337 -8.48 2.38 -0.27
CA LEU A 337 -9.54 1.93 0.62
C LEU A 337 -10.78 1.49 -0.18
N PHE A 338 -11.20 2.32 -1.14
CA PHE A 338 -12.35 2.06 -1.98
C PHE A 338 -12.17 0.80 -2.84
N THR A 339 -11.08 0.69 -3.57
CA THR A 339 -10.82 -0.45 -4.45
C THR A 339 -10.68 -1.75 -3.66
N LYS A 340 -9.98 -1.73 -2.51
CA LYS A 340 -9.93 -2.87 -1.58
C LYS A 340 -11.32 -3.28 -1.12
N PHE A 341 -12.11 -2.32 -0.64
CA PHE A 341 -13.45 -2.60 -0.13
C PHE A 341 -14.34 -3.22 -1.20
N VAL A 342 -14.37 -2.64 -2.40
CA VAL A 342 -15.21 -3.14 -3.50
C VAL A 342 -14.72 -4.51 -4.00
N ALA A 343 -13.40 -4.69 -4.17
CA ALA A 343 -12.81 -5.96 -4.58
C ALA A 343 -13.08 -7.10 -3.59
N TYR A 344 -13.22 -6.77 -2.30
CA TYR A 344 -13.46 -7.73 -1.22
C TYR A 344 -14.94 -7.95 -0.90
N THR A 345 -15.82 -7.12 -1.48
CA THR A 345 -17.27 -7.20 -1.31
C THR A 345 -17.95 -7.51 -2.65
N THR A 346 -18.45 -6.48 -3.35
CA THR A 346 -19.29 -6.63 -4.55
C THR A 346 -18.58 -7.36 -5.68
N LEU A 347 -17.27 -7.15 -5.86
CA LEU A 347 -16.50 -7.76 -6.94
C LEU A 347 -15.75 -9.03 -6.52
N ARG A 348 -16.03 -9.59 -5.35
CA ARG A 348 -15.26 -10.72 -4.83
C ARG A 348 -15.31 -11.97 -5.71
N ASP A 349 -16.50 -12.38 -6.14
CA ASP A 349 -16.65 -13.56 -7.00
C ASP A 349 -16.01 -13.34 -8.37
N PHE A 350 -16.10 -12.12 -8.90
CA PHE A 350 -15.41 -11.71 -10.12
C PHE A 350 -13.89 -11.76 -9.94
N ALA A 351 -13.36 -11.22 -8.84
CA ALA A 351 -11.93 -11.21 -8.55
C ALA A 351 -11.36 -12.63 -8.45
N LEU A 352 -12.04 -13.52 -7.73
CA LEU A 352 -11.64 -14.92 -7.65
C LEU A 352 -11.62 -15.59 -9.04
N SER A 353 -12.67 -15.37 -9.84
CA SER A 353 -12.75 -15.92 -11.20
C SER A 353 -11.64 -15.36 -12.11
N LEU A 354 -11.37 -14.06 -12.02
CA LEU A 354 -10.29 -13.40 -12.76
C LEU A 354 -8.94 -14.01 -12.41
N PHE A 355 -8.61 -14.14 -11.13
CA PHE A 355 -7.33 -14.73 -10.72
C PHE A 355 -7.21 -16.22 -11.03
N GLU A 356 -8.32 -16.98 -11.01
CA GLU A 356 -8.34 -18.37 -11.49
C GLU A 356 -8.03 -18.46 -12.99
N GLU A 357 -8.57 -17.55 -13.79
CA GLU A 357 -8.30 -17.48 -15.21
C GLU A 357 -6.84 -17.08 -15.48
N LEU A 358 -6.32 -16.09 -14.75
CA LEU A 358 -4.91 -15.70 -14.82
C LEU A 358 -3.97 -16.84 -14.37
N GLU A 359 -4.36 -17.63 -13.36
CA GLU A 359 -3.61 -18.82 -12.93
C GLU A 359 -3.54 -19.86 -14.06
N ARG A 360 -4.63 -20.08 -14.80
CA ARG A 360 -4.65 -20.98 -15.98
C ARG A 360 -3.71 -20.52 -17.10
N PHE A 361 -3.56 -19.21 -17.28
CA PHE A 361 -2.59 -18.65 -18.23
C PHE A 361 -1.15 -18.68 -17.73
N GLY A 362 -0.92 -19.03 -16.46
CA GLY A 362 0.40 -18.95 -15.85
C GLY A 362 0.80 -17.52 -15.47
N LEU A 363 -0.17 -16.61 -15.29
CA LEU A 363 0.05 -15.21 -14.91
C LEU A 363 -0.36 -14.93 -13.46
N ALA A 364 -0.86 -15.94 -12.74
CA ALA A 364 -1.04 -15.91 -11.30
C ALA A 364 -0.69 -17.26 -10.68
N ILE A 365 -0.55 -17.30 -9.35
CA ILE A 365 -0.40 -18.53 -8.57
C ILE A 365 -1.21 -18.44 -7.28
N LYS A 366 -1.71 -19.59 -6.79
CA LYS A 366 -2.09 -19.73 -5.38
C LYS A 366 -0.84 -19.86 -4.49
N ASP A 367 -0.82 -19.09 -3.42
CA ASP A 367 0.25 -19.09 -2.41
C ASP A 367 -0.32 -18.66 -1.05
N TYR A 368 0.55 -18.37 -0.08
CA TYR A 368 0.16 -17.84 1.21
C TYR A 368 0.88 -16.54 1.52
N LEU A 369 0.22 -15.68 2.29
CA LEU A 369 0.87 -14.65 3.08
C LEU A 369 1.27 -15.23 4.43
N TYR A 370 2.40 -14.75 4.94
CA TYR A 370 2.98 -15.22 6.19
C TYR A 370 3.16 -14.09 7.19
N ASP A 371 3.02 -14.41 8.49
CA ASP A 371 3.44 -13.50 9.55
C ASP A 371 4.98 -13.48 9.71
N SER A 372 5.49 -12.65 10.62
CA SER A 372 6.93 -12.53 10.91
C SER A 372 7.60 -13.81 11.43
N ARG A 373 6.81 -14.81 11.84
CA ARG A 373 7.28 -16.14 12.29
C ARG A 373 7.09 -17.21 11.22
N TRP A 374 6.66 -16.81 10.02
CA TRP A 374 6.35 -17.66 8.87
C TRP A 374 5.13 -18.58 9.04
N HIS A 375 4.18 -18.19 9.90
CA HIS A 375 2.86 -18.80 9.96
C HIS A 375 2.00 -18.33 8.80
N PRO A 376 1.31 -19.22 8.06
CA PRO A 376 0.38 -18.78 7.03
C PRO A 376 -0.77 -18.05 7.70
N ILE A 377 -1.02 -16.81 7.27
CA ILE A 377 -2.11 -15.96 7.77
C ILE A 377 -3.29 -15.93 6.80
N GLU A 378 -3.02 -16.00 5.50
CA GLU A 378 -4.03 -15.96 4.44
C GLU A 378 -3.56 -16.79 3.26
N GLU A 379 -4.48 -17.54 2.66
CA GLU A 379 -4.35 -18.09 1.32
C GLU A 379 -4.65 -16.97 0.32
N VAL A 380 -3.78 -16.79 -0.67
CA VAL A 380 -3.85 -15.65 -1.60
C VAL A 380 -3.55 -16.07 -3.04
N TYR A 381 -4.06 -15.29 -3.99
CA TYR A 381 -3.49 -15.24 -5.33
C TYR A 381 -2.38 -14.21 -5.38
N LYS A 382 -1.23 -14.56 -5.95
CA LYS A 382 -0.15 -13.63 -6.30
C LYS A 382 -0.04 -13.50 -7.82
N ALA A 383 0.27 -12.30 -8.29
CA ALA A 383 0.48 -12.02 -9.70
C ALA A 383 1.67 -11.05 -9.90
N PRO A 384 2.37 -11.14 -11.05
CA PRO A 384 3.58 -10.37 -11.30
C PRO A 384 3.24 -8.92 -11.67
N ARG A 385 4.20 -8.02 -11.48
CA ARG A 385 4.04 -6.57 -11.70
C ARG A 385 3.71 -6.24 -13.15
N GLU A 386 4.29 -6.96 -14.10
CA GLU A 386 4.07 -6.79 -15.54
C GLU A 386 2.60 -6.97 -15.90
N LEU A 387 1.89 -7.86 -15.19
CA LEU A 387 0.46 -8.08 -15.40
C LEU A 387 -0.35 -6.86 -14.95
N PHE A 388 0.01 -6.26 -13.82
CA PHE A 388 -0.60 -5.01 -13.37
C PHE A 388 -0.39 -3.91 -14.40
N GLU A 389 0.85 -3.71 -14.84
CA GLU A 389 1.20 -2.67 -15.82
C GLU A 389 0.48 -2.89 -17.15
N PHE A 390 0.40 -4.13 -17.62
CA PHE A 390 -0.32 -4.50 -18.83
C PHE A 390 -1.80 -4.09 -18.77
N PHE A 391 -2.51 -4.46 -17.69
CA PHE A 391 -3.93 -4.16 -17.55
C PHE A 391 -4.19 -2.68 -17.26
N ILE A 392 -3.44 -2.06 -16.34
CA ILE A 392 -3.69 -0.68 -15.92
C ILE A 392 -3.40 0.32 -17.03
N SER A 393 -2.41 0.07 -17.90
CA SER A 393 -2.16 0.89 -19.10
C SER A 393 -3.25 0.78 -20.17
N ARG A 394 -4.11 -0.25 -20.10
CA ARG A 394 -5.15 -0.56 -21.10
C ARG A 394 -6.57 -0.48 -20.55
N THR A 395 -6.72 -0.18 -19.27
CA THR A 395 -8.00 0.00 -18.59
C THR A 395 -8.11 1.44 -18.08
N LYS A 396 -9.32 1.84 -17.69
CA LYS A 396 -9.56 3.17 -17.13
C LYS A 396 -10.19 3.03 -15.76
N GLU A 397 -9.89 3.99 -14.90
CA GLU A 397 -10.60 4.14 -13.63
C GLU A 397 -12.12 4.26 -13.87
N PRO A 398 -12.95 3.73 -12.97
CA PRO A 398 -14.39 3.85 -13.08
C PRO A 398 -14.84 5.32 -13.00
N PRO A 399 -15.95 5.69 -13.64
CA PRO A 399 -16.47 7.05 -13.57
C PRO A 399 -16.80 7.43 -12.12
N GLN A 400 -16.56 8.70 -11.75
CA GLN A 400 -16.83 9.22 -10.41
C GLN A 400 -16.05 8.54 -9.27
N LEU A 401 -14.94 7.84 -9.57
CA LEU A 401 -14.09 7.18 -8.57
C LEU A 401 -13.77 8.08 -7.37
N ALA A 402 -13.32 9.31 -7.63
CA ALA A 402 -12.98 10.28 -6.60
C ALA A 402 -14.14 10.53 -5.61
N TYR A 403 -15.36 10.67 -6.12
CA TYR A 403 -16.56 10.93 -5.31
C TYR A 403 -16.88 9.75 -4.41
N TYR A 404 -16.95 8.53 -4.97
CA TYR A 404 -17.26 7.33 -4.19
C TYR A 404 -16.16 6.97 -3.19
N ALA A 405 -14.90 7.18 -3.56
CA ALA A 405 -13.76 6.99 -2.67
C ALA A 405 -13.83 7.91 -1.45
N GLN A 406 -14.04 9.22 -1.65
CA GLN A 406 -14.20 10.17 -0.54
C GLN A 406 -15.40 9.84 0.34
N LYS A 407 -16.52 9.47 -0.28
CA LYS A 407 -17.76 9.12 0.46
C LYS A 407 -17.54 7.88 1.32
N LEU A 408 -16.91 6.83 0.79
CA LEU A 408 -16.57 5.64 1.57
C LEU A 408 -15.58 5.96 2.69
N SER A 409 -14.56 6.77 2.42
CA SER A 409 -13.58 7.22 3.43
C SER A 409 -14.25 7.91 4.62
N ALA A 410 -15.28 8.74 4.39
CA ALA A 410 -16.03 9.36 5.48
C ALA A 410 -16.74 8.33 6.38
N TYR A 411 -17.40 7.33 5.77
CA TYR A 411 -18.02 6.23 6.50
C TYR A 411 -17.00 5.35 7.25
N TYR A 412 -15.83 5.11 6.64
CA TYR A 412 -14.74 4.38 7.28
C TYR A 412 -14.21 5.11 8.52
N VAL A 413 -13.96 6.43 8.43
CA VAL A 413 -13.54 7.24 9.58
C VAL A 413 -14.56 7.14 10.72
N ILE A 414 -15.84 7.35 10.42
CA ILE A 414 -16.92 7.23 11.42
C ILE A 414 -16.95 5.83 12.04
N ALA A 415 -16.85 4.78 11.22
CA ALA A 415 -16.87 3.40 11.69
C ALA A 415 -15.69 3.09 12.63
N ARG A 416 -14.46 3.50 12.28
CA ARG A 416 -13.25 3.25 13.08
C ARG A 416 -13.23 4.05 14.37
N VAL A 417 -13.63 5.32 14.32
CA VAL A 417 -13.63 6.21 15.49
C VAL A 417 -14.70 5.81 16.49
N SER A 418 -15.85 5.29 16.02
CA SER A 418 -16.96 4.87 16.90
C SER A 418 -16.64 3.73 17.86
N GLU A 419 -15.57 2.97 17.61
CA GLU A 419 -15.16 1.85 18.46
C GLU A 419 -14.27 2.28 19.64
N ILE A 420 -13.82 3.54 19.64
CA ILE A 420 -12.87 4.06 20.61
C ILE A 420 -13.63 4.76 21.75
N VAL A 421 -13.60 4.15 22.93
CA VAL A 421 -14.28 4.66 24.13
C VAL A 421 -13.59 5.91 24.70
N HIS A 422 -12.26 5.98 24.62
CA HIS A 422 -11.48 7.08 25.19
C HIS A 422 -11.50 8.31 24.28
N ALA A 423 -12.05 9.43 24.76
CA ALA A 423 -12.32 10.64 23.96
C ALA A 423 -11.09 11.22 23.26
N GLN A 424 -9.96 11.37 23.97
CA GLN A 424 -8.74 11.92 23.39
C GLN A 424 -8.15 10.99 22.31
N THR A 425 -8.24 9.67 22.52
CA THR A 425 -7.79 8.69 21.53
C THR A 425 -8.68 8.72 20.30
N ALA A 426 -10.00 8.82 20.48
CA ALA A 426 -10.96 8.93 19.38
C ALA A 426 -10.71 10.18 18.54
N ARG A 427 -10.43 11.33 19.18
CA ARG A 427 -10.06 12.58 18.50
C ARG A 427 -8.77 12.43 17.70
N ARG A 428 -7.71 11.88 18.32
CA ARG A 428 -6.43 11.65 17.64
C ARG A 428 -6.58 10.74 16.42
N THR A 429 -7.26 9.61 16.57
CA THR A 429 -7.52 8.69 15.44
C THR A 429 -8.38 9.34 14.36
N TYR A 430 -9.36 10.17 14.74
CA TYR A 430 -10.16 10.93 13.77
C TYR A 430 -9.28 11.88 12.94
N GLU A 431 -8.45 12.69 13.58
CA GLU A 431 -7.56 13.64 12.91
C GLU A 431 -6.52 12.93 12.02
N GLU A 432 -5.94 11.84 12.52
CA GLU A 432 -4.98 11.01 11.78
C GLU A 432 -5.62 10.36 10.53
N LEU A 433 -6.84 9.83 10.65
CA LEU A 433 -7.54 9.24 9.51
C LEU A 433 -7.95 10.29 8.47
N LEU A 434 -8.37 11.48 8.89
CA LEU A 434 -8.65 12.58 7.95
C LEU A 434 -7.41 12.98 7.16
N GLN A 435 -6.25 13.07 7.83
CA GLN A 435 -4.96 13.34 7.20
C GLN A 435 -4.60 12.25 6.19
N ILE A 436 -4.57 10.98 6.62
CA ILE A 436 -4.15 9.86 5.78
C ILE A 436 -5.06 9.69 4.56
N LEU A 437 -6.37 9.81 4.74
CA LEU A 437 -7.35 9.65 3.66
C LEU A 437 -7.50 10.92 2.80
N GLU A 438 -6.77 11.99 3.12
CA GLU A 438 -6.84 13.28 2.43
C GLU A 438 -8.28 13.84 2.42
N LEU A 439 -9.02 13.56 3.50
CA LEU A 439 -10.45 13.82 3.58
C LEU A 439 -10.70 15.18 4.24
N PRO A 440 -11.49 16.08 3.62
CA PRO A 440 -11.90 17.31 4.30
C PRO A 440 -12.88 16.97 5.42
N GLU A 441 -12.77 17.68 6.55
CA GLU A 441 -13.65 17.50 7.72
C GLU A 441 -15.14 17.69 7.36
N THR A 442 -15.44 18.54 6.38
CA THR A 442 -16.80 18.77 5.88
C THR A 442 -17.46 17.49 5.38
N ALA A 443 -16.70 16.58 4.75
CA ALA A 443 -17.25 15.31 4.25
C ALA A 443 -17.73 14.41 5.41
N VAL A 444 -17.03 14.39 6.54
CA VAL A 444 -17.47 13.65 7.73
C VAL A 444 -18.61 14.37 8.45
N ALA A 445 -18.53 15.71 8.53
CA ALA A 445 -19.57 16.53 9.15
C ALA A 445 -20.95 16.35 8.47
N GLU A 446 -20.99 16.28 7.14
CA GLU A 446 -22.21 16.02 6.36
C GLU A 446 -22.84 14.67 6.73
N VAL A 447 -22.04 13.60 6.76
CA VAL A 447 -22.52 12.26 7.11
C VAL A 447 -23.04 12.22 8.55
N LEU A 448 -22.33 12.84 9.49
CA LEU A 448 -22.77 12.92 10.90
C LEU A 448 -24.02 13.79 11.07
N ALA A 449 -24.21 14.84 10.27
CA ALA A 449 -25.41 15.65 10.30
C ALA A 449 -26.65 14.84 9.88
N ASP A 450 -26.53 14.02 8.85
CA ASP A 450 -27.62 13.13 8.41
C ASP A 450 -27.92 12.05 9.45
N MET A 451 -26.90 11.40 10.01
CA MET A 451 -27.07 10.44 11.11
C MET A 451 -27.71 11.09 12.36
N ASN A 452 -27.36 12.34 12.66
CA ASN A 452 -27.93 13.07 13.79
C ASN A 452 -29.41 13.39 13.60
N ARG A 453 -29.83 13.78 12.39
CA ARG A 453 -31.25 14.00 12.05
C ARG A 453 -32.09 12.73 12.27
N LEU A 454 -31.48 11.56 12.08
CA LEU A 454 -32.11 10.25 12.30
C LEU A 454 -32.00 9.75 13.76
N GLY A 455 -31.41 10.54 14.67
CA GLY A 455 -31.21 10.16 16.07
C GLY A 455 -30.19 9.04 16.30
N ILE A 456 -29.29 8.82 15.34
CA ILE A 456 -28.30 7.73 15.37
C ILE A 456 -27.03 8.15 16.11
N THR A 457 -26.56 9.38 15.87
CA THR A 457 -25.34 9.95 16.46
C THR A 457 -25.58 11.38 16.94
N SER A 458 -24.63 11.94 17.70
CA SER A 458 -24.51 13.40 17.85
C SER A 458 -24.04 14.04 16.54
N ARG A 459 -24.11 15.38 16.46
CA ARG A 459 -23.36 16.16 15.46
C ARG A 459 -21.86 16.07 15.74
N LEU A 460 -21.06 16.50 14.76
CA LEU A 460 -19.62 16.70 14.93
C LEU A 460 -19.36 17.73 16.04
N VAL A 461 -18.51 17.35 16.99
CA VAL A 461 -18.04 18.19 18.09
C VAL A 461 -16.66 18.72 17.72
N THR A 462 -16.46 20.03 17.76
CA THR A 462 -15.19 20.68 17.41
C THR A 462 -14.23 20.87 18.59
N ARG A 463 -14.69 20.63 19.82
CA ARG A 463 -13.88 20.79 21.03
C ARG A 463 -12.75 19.75 21.09
N PRO A 464 -11.47 20.18 21.27
CA PRO A 464 -10.31 19.29 21.16
C PRO A 464 -10.23 18.23 22.27
N ASP A 465 -10.81 18.50 23.44
CA ASP A 465 -10.85 17.62 24.62
C ASP A 465 -11.99 16.59 24.60
N ALA A 466 -12.91 16.70 23.64
CA ALA A 466 -14.06 15.82 23.50
C ALA A 466 -13.88 14.81 22.35
N ALA A 467 -14.60 13.70 22.44
CA ALA A 467 -14.78 12.80 21.30
C ALA A 467 -15.43 13.57 20.12
N PRO A 468 -15.08 13.26 18.86
CA PRO A 468 -15.61 13.97 17.70
C PRO A 468 -17.11 13.79 17.54
N PHE A 469 -17.68 12.67 17.99
CA PHE A 469 -19.12 12.43 18.05
C PHE A 469 -19.42 11.29 19.03
N ILE A 470 -20.70 11.08 19.33
CA ILE A 470 -21.18 9.96 20.17
C ILE A 470 -22.23 9.17 19.39
N VAL A 471 -22.19 7.84 19.48
CA VAL A 471 -23.24 6.96 18.95
C VAL A 471 -24.38 6.85 19.97
N LEU A 472 -25.58 7.27 19.57
CA LEU A 472 -26.79 7.26 20.40
C LEU A 472 -27.56 5.95 20.27
N ASN A 473 -27.53 5.33 19.08
CA ASN A 473 -28.22 4.07 18.80
C ASN A 473 -27.31 3.12 17.99
N LYS A 474 -26.66 2.17 18.67
CA LYS A 474 -25.69 1.24 18.07
C LYS A 474 -26.29 0.37 16.95
N LYS A 475 -27.50 -0.16 17.14
CA LYS A 475 -28.14 -1.03 16.15
C LYS A 475 -28.52 -0.26 14.88
N ALA A 476 -29.07 0.95 15.04
CA ALA A 476 -29.37 1.82 13.90
C ALA A 476 -28.10 2.30 13.20
N PHE A 477 -27.03 2.55 13.96
CA PHE A 477 -25.72 2.96 13.44
C PHE A 477 -25.09 1.89 12.54
N GLU A 478 -24.99 0.65 13.03
CA GLU A 478 -24.42 -0.46 12.26
C GLU A 478 -25.23 -0.74 10.99
N LYS A 479 -26.57 -0.68 11.09
CA LYS A 479 -27.46 -0.83 9.94
C LYS A 479 -27.25 0.30 8.93
N TYR A 480 -27.27 1.56 9.36
CA TYR A 480 -27.11 2.71 8.49
C TYR A 480 -25.77 2.69 7.76
N LEU A 481 -24.68 2.39 8.47
CA LEU A 481 -23.35 2.23 7.86
C LEU A 481 -23.37 1.11 6.82
N THR A 482 -23.86 -0.07 7.17
CA THR A 482 -23.91 -1.23 6.27
C THR A 482 -24.70 -0.91 5.00
N ASP A 483 -25.88 -0.30 5.14
CA ASP A 483 -26.74 0.06 4.02
C ASP A 483 -26.02 1.06 3.09
N LYS A 484 -25.38 2.10 3.65
CA LYS A 484 -24.72 3.16 2.87
C LYS A 484 -23.44 2.69 2.17
N ILE A 485 -22.59 1.91 2.82
CA ILE A 485 -21.37 1.40 2.18
C ILE A 485 -21.70 0.37 1.09
N THR A 486 -22.75 -0.44 1.29
CA THR A 486 -23.25 -1.38 0.28
C THR A 486 -23.83 -0.64 -0.92
N GLU A 487 -24.56 0.46 -0.68
CA GLU A 487 -25.06 1.34 -1.72
C GLU A 487 -23.91 1.92 -2.56
N ILE A 488 -22.86 2.45 -1.91
CA ILE A 488 -21.68 3.02 -2.57
C ILE A 488 -20.97 1.97 -3.44
N ALA A 489 -20.78 0.75 -2.94
CA ALA A 489 -20.06 -0.31 -3.64
C ALA A 489 -20.79 -0.87 -4.87
N LYS A 490 -22.05 -0.46 -5.13
CA LYS A 490 -22.81 -0.86 -6.33
C LYS A 490 -22.60 0.08 -7.52
N TYR A 491 -22.04 1.26 -7.31
CA TYR A 491 -21.84 2.26 -8.38
C TYR A 491 -20.53 2.05 -9.14
N VAL A 492 -20.20 0.78 -9.38
CA VAL A 492 -18.91 0.33 -9.88
C VAL A 492 -19.06 -0.48 -11.15
#